data_AF-A0A1Z4V3G7-F1
#
_entry.id   AF-A0A1Z4V3G7-F1
#
_cell.length_a   1.000
_cell.length_b   1.000
_cell.length_c   1.000
_cell.angle_alpha   90.00
_cell.angle_beta   90.00
_cell.angle_gamma   90.00
#
_symmetry.space_group_name_H-M   'P 1'
#
loop_
_entity.id
_entity.type
_entity.pdbx_description
1 polymer ?
#
loop_
_entity_poly.entity_id
_entity_poly.type
_entity_poly.pdbx_seq_one_letter_code
_entity_poly.pdbx_strand_id
1 'polypeptide(L)'
;MNKVQQRLHPFSNDYFQQLSTLGEKFQVTDHQGKSFANSEGIDMAAALVEKRNQQCRKVIFIGNGGSAAVASHQAIDYWRNGNIPAICFNDGALVTCISNDFGYEQVFSKPISTFAQSGDVLFAISSSGQSQNILAGVYQALKMNCHVITLSAFQPNNPLRQLGHLNFYVPTMSYGFAEIMHLCICHCIIDGLVEGALPSANVDNYLILNELKAS
;
A
#
# COMPACT_ATOMS: atom_id res chain seq x y z
N MET A 1 35.78 0.64 23.72
CA MET A 1 34.36 0.56 23.33
C MET A 1 34.26 0.03 21.91
N ASN A 2 33.48 -1.02 21.68
CA ASN A 2 33.33 -1.63 20.35
C ASN A 2 32.50 -0.70 19.44
N LYS A 3 32.81 -0.60 18.14
CA LYS A 3 32.12 0.29 17.17
C LYS A 3 30.60 0.12 17.15
N VAL A 4 30.10 -1.04 17.58
CA VAL A 4 28.68 -1.36 17.74
C VAL A 4 28.05 -0.61 18.92
N GLN A 5 28.72 -0.51 20.08
CA GLN A 5 28.19 0.17 21.27
C GLN A 5 28.08 1.69 21.11
N GLN A 6 28.94 2.30 20.27
CA GLN A 6 28.80 3.73 19.91
C GLN A 6 27.65 4.00 18.92
N ARG A 7 27.14 2.98 18.21
CA ARG A 7 26.03 3.10 17.26
C ARG A 7 24.65 2.83 17.87
N LEU A 8 24.58 2.26 19.07
CA LEU A 8 23.34 1.74 19.64
C LEU A 8 22.49 2.77 20.40
N HIS A 9 23.01 3.96 20.71
CA HIS A 9 22.26 4.98 21.44
C HIS A 9 22.73 6.38 21.02
N PRO A 10 21.87 7.28 20.52
CA PRO A 10 20.39 7.27 20.53
C PRO A 10 19.73 6.76 19.23
N PHE A 11 20.40 5.94 18.41
CA PHE A 11 19.89 5.48 17.10
C PHE A 11 18.45 4.94 17.13
N SER A 12 18.07 4.15 18.14
CA SER A 12 16.70 3.62 18.23
C SER A 12 15.65 4.70 18.45
N ASN A 13 15.94 5.71 19.27
CA ASN A 13 15.01 6.81 19.53
C ASN A 13 14.85 7.67 18.28
N ASP A 14 15.95 8.02 17.63
CA ASP A 14 15.95 8.79 16.39
C ASP A 14 15.21 8.05 15.27
N TYR A 15 15.34 6.73 15.20
CA TYR A 15 14.65 5.89 14.22
C TYR A 15 13.12 6.00 14.34
N PHE A 16 12.57 5.84 15.55
CA PHE A 16 11.13 5.94 15.76
C PHE A 16 10.62 7.38 15.67
N GLN A 17 11.42 8.37 16.09
CA GLN A 17 11.08 9.78 15.89
C GLN A 17 11.01 10.12 14.39
N GLN A 18 11.91 9.58 13.57
CA GLN A 18 11.88 9.74 12.13
C GLN A 18 10.65 9.06 11.51
N LEU A 19 10.26 7.86 11.96
CA LEU A 19 9.02 7.21 11.53
C LEU A 19 7.79 8.06 11.88
N SER A 20 7.69 8.55 13.12
CA SER A 20 6.61 9.46 13.55
C SER A 20 6.53 10.69 12.65
N THR A 21 7.68 11.31 12.37
CA THR A 21 7.78 12.47 11.49
C THR A 21 7.29 12.15 10.07
N LEU A 22 7.59 10.96 9.55
CA LEU A 22 7.10 10.55 8.22
C LEU A 22 5.59 10.28 8.23
N GLY A 23 5.03 9.77 9.32
CA GLY A 23 3.58 9.63 9.52
C GLY A 23 2.83 10.96 9.45
N GLU A 24 3.46 12.04 9.92
CA GLU A 24 2.90 13.40 9.84
C GLU A 24 3.13 14.07 8.49
N LYS A 25 4.19 13.68 7.75
CA LYS A 25 4.68 14.41 6.56
C LYS A 25 4.49 13.71 5.22
N PHE A 26 3.95 12.50 5.18
CA PHE A 26 3.54 11.94 3.89
C PHE A 26 2.52 12.86 3.23
N GLN A 27 2.42 12.79 1.91
CA GLN A 27 1.61 13.71 1.12
C GLN A 27 0.59 12.93 0.32
N VAL A 28 -0.62 13.49 0.17
CA VAL A 28 -1.66 12.90 -0.65
C VAL A 28 -2.08 13.87 -1.75
N THR A 29 -2.05 13.41 -2.99
CA THR A 29 -2.51 14.19 -4.15
C THR A 29 -3.40 13.37 -5.07
N ASP A 30 -4.30 14.01 -5.81
CA ASP A 30 -4.99 13.36 -6.94
C ASP A 30 -4.17 13.46 -8.24
N HIS A 31 -4.71 12.88 -9.31
CA HIS A 31 -4.14 12.92 -10.67
C HIS A 31 -4.04 14.33 -11.27
N GLN A 32 -4.73 15.33 -10.69
CA GLN A 32 -4.66 16.74 -11.11
C GLN A 32 -3.63 17.53 -10.28
N GLY A 33 -2.98 16.88 -9.31
CA GLY A 33 -2.04 17.50 -8.41
C GLY A 33 -2.69 18.30 -7.26
N LYS A 34 -4.01 18.18 -7.06
CA LYS A 34 -4.67 18.75 -5.88
C LYS A 34 -4.15 18.02 -4.64
N SER A 35 -3.69 18.77 -3.64
CA SER A 35 -3.25 18.23 -2.36
C SER A 35 -4.40 18.09 -1.38
N PHE A 36 -4.34 17.06 -0.56
CA PHE A 36 -5.28 16.77 0.53
C PHE A 36 -4.55 16.66 1.85
N ALA A 37 -5.28 16.83 2.96
CA ALA A 37 -4.75 16.45 4.26
C ALA A 37 -4.54 14.93 4.33
N ASN A 38 -3.61 14.47 5.17
CA ASN A 38 -3.29 13.04 5.29
C ASN A 38 -4.51 12.20 5.68
N SER A 39 -5.30 12.67 6.65
CA SER A 39 -6.54 12.03 7.07
C SER A 39 -7.58 12.00 5.95
N GLU A 40 -7.80 13.13 5.27
CA GLU A 40 -8.74 13.22 4.15
C GLU A 40 -8.35 12.25 3.02
N GLY A 41 -7.07 12.14 2.71
CA GLY A 41 -6.56 11.18 1.72
C GLY A 41 -6.84 9.73 2.10
N ILE A 42 -6.63 9.37 3.37
CA ILE A 42 -6.94 8.03 3.90
C ILE A 42 -8.45 7.77 3.81
N ASP A 43 -9.29 8.71 4.26
CA ASP A 43 -10.75 8.59 4.23
C ASP A 43 -11.27 8.44 2.80
N MET A 44 -10.71 9.19 1.85
CA MET A 44 -11.04 9.08 0.43
C MET A 44 -10.64 7.71 -0.15
N ALA A 45 -9.49 7.16 0.23
CA ALA A 45 -9.05 5.84 -0.20
C ALA A 45 -9.94 4.73 0.35
N ALA A 46 -10.28 4.81 1.64
CA ALA A 46 -11.24 3.92 2.29
C ALA A 46 -12.61 3.99 1.58
N ALA A 47 -13.22 5.17 1.50
CA ALA A 47 -14.51 5.36 0.86
C ALA A 47 -14.54 4.87 -0.61
N LEU A 48 -13.44 5.07 -1.35
CA LEU A 48 -13.30 4.54 -2.70
C LEU A 48 -13.39 3.01 -2.71
N VAL A 49 -12.58 2.33 -1.89
CA VAL A 49 -12.59 0.87 -1.78
C VAL A 49 -13.97 0.37 -1.37
N GLU A 50 -14.57 0.93 -0.33
CA GLU A 50 -15.89 0.51 0.16
C GLU A 50 -16.95 0.61 -0.94
N LYS A 51 -17.00 1.77 -1.61
CA LYS A 51 -17.93 2.03 -2.71
C LYS A 51 -17.73 1.08 -3.88
N ARG A 52 -16.50 0.63 -4.14
CA ARG A 52 -16.22 -0.36 -5.19
C ARG A 52 -16.61 -1.76 -4.76
N ASN A 53 -16.33 -2.13 -3.51
CA ASN A 53 -16.72 -3.41 -2.94
C ASN A 53 -18.25 -3.61 -2.93
N GLN A 54 -19.02 -2.57 -2.58
CA GLN A 54 -20.50 -2.56 -2.68
C GLN A 54 -21.01 -2.79 -4.10
N GLN A 55 -20.16 -2.61 -5.12
CA GLN A 55 -20.46 -2.87 -6.53
C GLN A 55 -19.83 -4.19 -7.03
N CYS A 56 -19.52 -5.10 -6.10
CA CYS A 56 -18.89 -6.40 -6.34
C CYS A 56 -17.56 -6.31 -7.10
N ARG A 57 -16.78 -5.25 -6.84
CA ARG A 57 -15.44 -5.06 -7.41
C ARG A 57 -14.37 -5.47 -6.42
N LYS A 58 -13.23 -5.90 -6.96
CA LYS A 58 -12.10 -6.39 -6.18
C LYS A 58 -11.00 -5.35 -6.05
N VAL A 59 -10.13 -5.60 -5.08
CA VAL A 59 -8.88 -4.87 -4.91
C VAL A 59 -7.72 -5.70 -5.48
N ILE A 60 -6.84 -5.05 -6.21
CA ILE A 60 -5.66 -5.66 -6.83
C ILE A 60 -4.43 -4.95 -6.25
N PHE A 61 -3.43 -5.71 -5.80
CA PHE A 61 -2.17 -5.17 -5.31
C PHE A 61 -1.01 -5.58 -6.20
N ILE A 62 -0.07 -4.65 -6.46
CA ILE A 62 1.20 -4.91 -7.15
C ILE A 62 2.36 -4.20 -6.44
N GLY A 63 3.52 -4.83 -6.44
CA GLY A 63 4.74 -4.31 -5.82
C GLY A 63 5.95 -5.20 -6.11
N ASN A 64 7.16 -4.67 -5.94
CA ASN A 64 8.43 -5.41 -6.09
C ASN A 64 9.16 -5.49 -4.74
N GLY A 65 9.90 -6.58 -4.48
CA GLY A 65 10.75 -6.69 -3.28
C GLY A 65 9.96 -6.51 -1.97
N GLY A 66 10.42 -5.64 -1.07
CA GLY A 66 9.69 -5.33 0.16
C GLY A 66 8.29 -4.76 -0.10
N SER A 67 8.10 -3.96 -1.16
CA SER A 67 6.76 -3.54 -1.60
C SER A 67 5.88 -4.69 -2.07
N ALA A 68 6.46 -5.80 -2.58
CA ALA A 68 5.69 -7.02 -2.89
C ALA A 68 5.20 -7.71 -1.62
N ALA A 69 6.01 -7.70 -0.55
CA ALA A 69 5.59 -8.22 0.75
C ALA A 69 4.44 -7.39 1.35
N VAL A 70 4.52 -6.05 1.26
CA VAL A 70 3.42 -5.16 1.64
C VAL A 70 2.17 -5.46 0.81
N ALA A 71 2.30 -5.57 -0.52
CA ALA A 71 1.19 -5.89 -1.42
C ALA A 71 0.50 -7.23 -1.08
N SER A 72 1.27 -8.29 -0.84
CA SER A 72 0.72 -9.58 -0.40
C SER A 72 0.03 -9.52 0.95
N HIS A 73 0.64 -8.87 1.93
CA HIS A 73 0.07 -8.72 3.27
C HIS A 73 -1.27 -8.01 3.19
N GLN A 74 -1.34 -6.90 2.45
CA GLN A 74 -2.56 -6.12 2.33
C GLN A 74 -3.65 -6.84 1.53
N ALA A 75 -3.30 -7.63 0.52
CA ALA A 75 -4.28 -8.50 -0.14
C ALA A 75 -4.92 -9.50 0.85
N ILE A 76 -4.13 -10.05 1.78
CA ILE A 76 -4.64 -10.95 2.84
C ILE A 76 -5.55 -10.20 3.81
N ASP A 77 -5.16 -9.01 4.28
CA ASP A 77 -5.96 -8.26 5.25
C ASP A 77 -7.30 -7.78 4.67
N TYR A 78 -7.30 -7.31 3.43
CA TYR A 78 -8.55 -6.92 2.75
C TYR A 78 -9.50 -8.11 2.62
N TRP A 79 -8.98 -9.30 2.27
CA TRP A 79 -9.79 -10.52 2.17
C TRP A 79 -10.27 -11.00 3.55
N ARG A 80 -9.34 -11.20 4.49
CA ARG A 80 -9.59 -11.85 5.77
C ARG A 80 -10.31 -10.94 6.76
N ASN A 81 -9.84 -9.70 6.91
CA ASN A 81 -10.34 -8.78 7.92
C ASN A 81 -11.44 -7.89 7.33
N GLY A 82 -11.28 -7.47 6.06
CA GLY A 82 -12.26 -6.63 5.37
C GLY A 82 -13.44 -7.35 4.71
N ASN A 83 -13.35 -8.68 4.53
CA ASN A 83 -14.29 -9.42 3.68
C ASN A 83 -14.44 -8.81 2.26
N ILE A 84 -13.34 -8.25 1.73
CA ILE A 84 -13.25 -7.63 0.41
C ILE A 84 -12.45 -8.55 -0.51
N PRO A 85 -12.97 -8.95 -1.69
CA PRO A 85 -12.20 -9.71 -2.65
C PRO A 85 -10.90 -8.97 -3.00
N ALA A 86 -9.76 -9.56 -2.69
CA ALA A 86 -8.45 -8.94 -2.91
C ALA A 86 -7.43 -9.96 -3.44
N ILE A 87 -6.55 -9.51 -4.33
CA ILE A 87 -5.51 -10.35 -4.94
C ILE A 87 -4.20 -9.57 -5.12
N CYS A 88 -3.08 -10.26 -5.02
CA CYS A 88 -1.76 -9.75 -5.37
C CYS A 88 -1.14 -10.61 -6.48
N PHE A 89 -0.63 -9.99 -7.55
CA PHE A 89 -0.04 -10.71 -8.69
C PHE A 89 1.46 -10.97 -8.50
N ASN A 90 1.81 -11.80 -7.52
CA ASN A 90 3.21 -12.13 -7.22
C ASN A 90 3.48 -13.61 -6.97
N ASP A 91 2.59 -14.50 -7.44
CA ASP A 91 2.88 -15.93 -7.48
C ASP A 91 4.16 -16.19 -8.29
N GLY A 92 5.02 -17.07 -7.78
CA GLY A 92 6.34 -17.31 -8.38
C GLY A 92 6.25 -17.88 -9.80
N ALA A 93 5.32 -18.81 -10.04
CA ALA A 93 5.13 -19.39 -11.36
C ALA A 93 4.54 -18.37 -12.34
N LEU A 94 3.58 -17.56 -11.89
CA LEU A 94 3.04 -16.44 -12.68
C LEU A 94 4.13 -15.44 -13.07
N VAL A 95 4.92 -14.99 -12.10
CA VAL A 95 5.99 -14.00 -12.32
C VAL A 95 7.01 -14.53 -13.31
N THR A 96 7.48 -15.76 -13.11
CA THR A 96 8.50 -16.38 -13.98
C THR A 96 7.99 -16.66 -15.39
N CYS A 97 6.76 -17.15 -15.55
CA CYS A 97 6.12 -17.35 -16.85
C CYS A 97 6.04 -16.03 -17.64
N ILE A 98 5.48 -14.98 -17.05
CA ILE A 98 5.33 -13.70 -17.77
C ILE A 98 6.69 -13.08 -18.08
N SER A 99 7.63 -13.17 -17.14
CA SER A 99 8.98 -12.62 -17.34
C SER A 99 9.72 -13.31 -18.48
N ASN A 100 9.56 -14.63 -18.62
CA ASN A 100 10.17 -15.42 -19.69
C ASN A 100 9.50 -15.14 -21.05
N ASP A 101 8.18 -15.09 -21.09
CA ASP A 101 7.42 -15.09 -22.35
C ASP A 101 7.13 -13.70 -22.90
N PHE A 102 7.03 -12.68 -22.03
CA PHE A 102 6.61 -11.31 -22.38
C PHE A 102 7.54 -10.21 -21.86
N GLY A 103 8.56 -10.55 -21.06
CA GLY A 103 9.45 -9.59 -20.42
C GLY A 103 9.00 -9.18 -19.02
N TYR A 104 9.96 -8.90 -18.14
CA TYR A 104 9.71 -8.56 -16.73
C TYR A 104 8.90 -7.26 -16.57
N GLU A 105 9.04 -6.33 -17.51
CA GLU A 105 8.25 -5.10 -17.60
C GLU A 105 6.74 -5.35 -17.76
N GLN A 106 6.32 -6.54 -18.18
CA GLN A 106 4.91 -6.90 -18.36
C GLN A 106 4.32 -7.74 -17.21
N VAL A 107 5.12 -8.04 -16.17
CA VAL A 107 4.74 -8.98 -15.11
C VAL A 107 3.42 -8.61 -14.40
N PHE A 108 3.11 -7.32 -14.30
CA PHE A 108 1.85 -6.83 -13.72
C PHE A 108 0.81 -6.44 -14.77
N SER A 109 1.21 -5.86 -15.90
CA SER A 109 0.25 -5.44 -16.93
C SER A 109 -0.48 -6.64 -17.55
N LYS A 110 0.20 -7.77 -17.78
CA LYS A 110 -0.41 -8.96 -18.39
C LYS A 110 -1.53 -9.61 -17.56
N PRO A 111 -1.36 -9.84 -16.24
CA PRO A 111 -2.46 -10.34 -15.43
C PRO A 111 -3.55 -9.28 -15.26
N ILE A 112 -3.20 -8.00 -15.10
CA ILE A 112 -4.20 -6.92 -15.02
C ILE A 112 -5.07 -6.87 -16.29
N SER A 113 -4.49 -6.98 -17.49
CA SER A 113 -5.27 -6.96 -18.73
C SER A 113 -6.27 -8.11 -18.86
N THR A 114 -6.07 -9.18 -18.10
CA THR A 114 -6.85 -10.42 -18.19
C THR A 114 -7.85 -10.56 -17.04
N PHE A 115 -7.43 -10.26 -15.82
CA PHE A 115 -8.19 -10.49 -14.60
C PHE A 115 -8.91 -9.25 -14.07
N ALA A 116 -8.45 -8.04 -14.42
CA ALA A 116 -9.10 -6.82 -13.95
C ALA A 116 -10.43 -6.59 -14.67
N GLN A 117 -11.39 -6.03 -13.94
CA GLN A 117 -12.67 -5.60 -14.44
C GLN A 117 -12.85 -4.10 -14.21
N SER A 118 -13.68 -3.47 -15.05
CA SER A 118 -14.03 -2.05 -14.88
C SER A 118 -14.56 -1.79 -13.47
N GLY A 119 -14.00 -0.78 -12.82
CA GLY A 119 -14.33 -0.40 -11.45
C GLY A 119 -13.53 -1.11 -10.34
N ASP A 120 -12.66 -2.08 -10.65
CA ASP A 120 -11.71 -2.62 -9.67
C ASP A 120 -10.76 -1.53 -9.17
N VAL A 121 -10.16 -1.73 -7.99
CA VAL A 121 -9.19 -0.80 -7.39
C VAL A 121 -7.80 -1.42 -7.42
N LEU A 122 -6.85 -0.78 -8.10
CA LEU A 122 -5.44 -1.15 -8.06
C LEU A 122 -4.70 -0.34 -7.00
N PHE A 123 -4.00 -1.00 -6.09
CA PHE A 123 -2.93 -0.43 -5.28
C PHE A 123 -1.58 -0.75 -5.90
N ALA A 124 -0.85 0.28 -6.33
CA ALA A 124 0.48 0.16 -6.89
C ALA A 124 1.55 0.70 -5.93
N ILE A 125 2.40 -0.18 -5.42
CA ILE A 125 3.37 0.14 -4.37
C ILE A 125 4.79 0.08 -4.94
N SER A 126 5.50 1.20 -4.93
CA SER A 126 6.88 1.27 -5.41
C SER A 126 7.64 2.42 -4.73
N SER A 127 8.62 2.09 -3.88
CA SER A 127 9.46 3.09 -3.22
C SER A 127 10.13 4.07 -4.20
N SER A 128 10.61 3.59 -5.35
CA SER A 128 11.21 4.48 -6.36
C SER A 128 10.20 5.21 -7.23
N GLY A 129 8.98 4.67 -7.35
CA GLY A 129 7.95 5.13 -8.28
C GLY A 129 8.37 5.09 -9.76
N GLN A 130 9.45 4.39 -10.11
CA GLN A 130 10.06 4.39 -11.44
C GLN A 130 10.16 3.00 -12.08
N SER A 131 9.79 1.95 -11.33
CA SER A 131 9.84 0.57 -11.84
C SER A 131 8.92 0.41 -13.04
N GLN A 132 9.48 0.09 -14.20
CA GLN A 132 8.74 0.01 -15.46
C GLN A 132 7.58 -0.98 -15.41
N ASN A 133 7.76 -2.10 -14.71
CA ASN A 133 6.71 -3.09 -14.51
C ASN A 133 5.50 -2.57 -13.71
N ILE A 134 5.75 -1.77 -12.67
CA ILE A 134 4.69 -1.12 -11.88
C ILE A 134 3.97 -0.08 -12.73
N LEU A 135 4.71 0.77 -13.45
CA LEU A 135 4.13 1.78 -14.32
C LEU A 135 3.27 1.15 -15.42
N ALA A 136 3.76 0.07 -16.06
CA ALA A 136 3.00 -0.70 -17.04
C ALA A 136 1.71 -1.28 -16.44
N GLY A 137 1.76 -1.80 -15.21
CA GLY A 137 0.59 -2.27 -14.47
C GLY A 137 -0.45 -1.17 -14.23
N VAL A 138 0.00 0.01 -13.79
CA VAL A 138 -0.88 1.18 -13.57
C VAL A 138 -1.52 1.65 -14.87
N TYR A 139 -0.75 1.82 -15.94
CA TYR A 139 -1.30 2.21 -17.23
C TYR A 139 -2.31 1.18 -17.76
N GLN A 140 -2.05 -0.11 -17.55
CA GLN A 140 -3.00 -1.14 -17.93
C GLN A 140 -4.28 -1.08 -17.09
N ALA A 141 -4.19 -0.86 -15.78
CA ALA A 141 -5.37 -0.72 -14.92
C ALA A 141 -6.24 0.48 -15.32
N LEU A 142 -5.62 1.63 -15.64
CA LEU A 142 -6.35 2.79 -16.17
C LEU A 142 -7.06 2.46 -17.49
N LYS A 143 -6.41 1.75 -18.42
CA LYS A 143 -7.06 1.28 -19.67
C LYS A 143 -8.23 0.34 -19.41
N MET A 144 -8.18 -0.44 -18.34
CA MET A 144 -9.26 -1.34 -17.91
C MET A 144 -10.37 -0.62 -17.14
N ASN A 145 -10.33 0.71 -17.02
CA ASN A 145 -11.24 1.53 -16.22
C ASN A 145 -11.24 1.14 -14.73
N CYS A 146 -10.08 0.72 -14.21
CA CYS A 146 -9.87 0.55 -12.79
C CYS A 146 -9.61 1.91 -12.13
N HIS A 147 -9.94 2.02 -10.85
CA HIS A 147 -9.39 3.07 -10.01
C HIS A 147 -7.98 2.69 -9.57
N VAL A 148 -7.15 3.69 -9.31
CA VAL A 148 -5.73 3.48 -8.98
C VAL A 148 -5.38 4.31 -7.76
N ILE A 149 -4.80 3.66 -6.76
CA ILE A 149 -4.16 4.25 -5.60
C ILE A 149 -2.67 3.94 -5.70
N THR A 150 -1.81 4.94 -5.55
CA THR A 150 -0.36 4.74 -5.61
C THR A 150 0.30 5.03 -4.28
N LEU A 151 1.36 4.27 -3.97
CA LEU A 151 2.24 4.49 -2.84
C LEU A 151 3.68 4.57 -3.35
N SER A 152 4.30 5.74 -3.20
CA SER A 152 5.69 5.97 -3.63
C SER A 152 6.51 6.70 -2.57
N ALA A 153 7.82 6.77 -2.79
CA ALA A 153 8.77 7.49 -1.97
C ALA A 153 9.89 8.05 -2.86
N PHE A 154 11.09 8.21 -2.30
CA PHE A 154 12.30 8.62 -2.99
C PHE A 154 12.14 9.97 -3.70
N GLN A 155 12.52 10.06 -4.97
CA GLN A 155 12.55 11.31 -5.70
C GLN A 155 11.13 11.87 -5.86
N PRO A 156 10.86 13.13 -5.50
CA PRO A 156 9.51 13.71 -5.55
C PRO A 156 8.96 13.86 -6.98
N ASN A 157 9.81 13.78 -7.99
CA ASN A 157 9.43 13.79 -9.40
C ASN A 157 9.23 12.38 -9.98
N ASN A 158 9.14 11.34 -9.14
CA ASN A 158 8.84 10.00 -9.64
C ASN A 158 7.46 9.98 -10.32
N PRO A 159 7.32 9.27 -11.46
CA PRO A 159 6.09 9.31 -12.25
C PRO A 159 4.90 8.70 -11.52
N LEU A 160 5.12 7.67 -10.69
CA LEU A 160 4.03 6.98 -9.99
C LEU A 160 3.20 7.94 -9.10
N ARG A 161 3.81 9.00 -8.57
CA ARG A 161 3.16 10.03 -7.74
C ARG A 161 2.04 10.81 -8.45
N GLN A 162 1.85 10.65 -9.76
CA GLN A 162 0.85 11.39 -10.55
C GLN A 162 -0.14 10.49 -11.29
N LEU A 163 0.04 9.17 -11.24
CA LEU A 163 -0.74 8.24 -12.07
C LEU A 163 -2.00 7.70 -11.37
N GLY A 164 -2.06 7.83 -10.05
CA GLY A 164 -3.20 7.42 -9.24
C GLY A 164 -4.33 8.45 -9.24
N HIS A 165 -5.55 7.96 -9.05
CA HIS A 165 -6.67 8.79 -8.62
C HIS A 165 -6.40 9.38 -7.23
N LEU A 166 -5.69 8.63 -6.39
CA LEU A 166 -5.06 9.08 -5.15
C LEU A 166 -3.59 8.61 -5.14
N ASN A 167 -2.69 9.50 -4.72
CA ASN A 167 -1.26 9.25 -4.72
C ASN A 167 -0.70 9.58 -3.34
N PHE A 168 -0.20 8.57 -2.64
CA PHE A 168 0.47 8.69 -1.35
C PHE A 168 1.99 8.71 -1.57
N TYR A 169 2.63 9.81 -1.18
CA TYR A 169 4.08 9.99 -1.30
C TYR A 169 4.73 10.15 0.06
N VAL A 170 5.70 9.30 0.37
CA VAL A 170 6.48 9.34 1.61
C VAL A 170 7.83 10.03 1.35
N PRO A 171 8.14 11.17 1.99
CA PRO A 171 9.36 11.94 1.70
C PRO A 171 10.61 11.35 2.37
N THR A 172 11.02 10.16 1.92
CA THR A 172 12.22 9.45 2.38
C THR A 172 12.96 8.84 1.21
N MET A 173 14.29 8.75 1.29
CA MET A 173 15.15 8.05 0.33
C MET A 173 15.55 6.64 0.81
N SER A 174 15.07 6.21 1.98
CA SER A 174 15.42 4.91 2.56
C SER A 174 14.35 3.87 2.27
N TYR A 175 14.75 2.72 1.73
CA TYR A 175 13.84 1.59 1.47
C TYR A 175 13.08 1.17 2.72
N GLY A 176 13.77 0.94 3.85
CA GLY A 176 13.12 0.46 5.07
C GLY A 176 12.05 1.42 5.60
N PHE A 177 12.34 2.72 5.64
CA PHE A 177 11.35 3.71 6.05
C PHE A 177 10.19 3.84 5.04
N ALA A 178 10.47 3.77 3.74
CA ALA A 178 9.42 3.79 2.71
C ALA A 178 8.48 2.60 2.87
N GLU A 179 9.02 1.38 3.02
CA GLU A 179 8.25 0.14 3.13
C GLU A 179 7.42 0.09 4.41
N ILE A 180 7.99 0.50 5.56
CA ILE A 180 7.25 0.63 6.81
C ILE A 180 6.10 1.62 6.66
N MET A 181 6.36 2.80 6.09
CA MET A 181 5.32 3.81 5.92
C MET A 181 4.24 3.39 4.92
N HIS A 182 4.59 2.71 3.84
CA HIS A 182 3.61 2.15 2.90
C HIS A 182 2.71 1.13 3.60
N LEU A 183 3.29 0.26 4.42
CA LEU A 183 2.51 -0.69 5.22
C LEU A 183 1.59 0.03 6.24
N CYS A 184 2.09 1.04 6.96
CA CYS A 184 1.31 1.83 7.90
C CYS A 184 0.13 2.55 7.22
N ILE A 185 0.36 3.16 6.05
CA ILE A 185 -0.69 3.83 5.28
C ILE A 185 -1.75 2.81 4.84
N CYS A 186 -1.34 1.67 4.30
CA CYS A 186 -2.29 0.64 3.88
C CYS A 186 -3.09 0.07 5.06
N HIS A 187 -2.47 -0.20 6.20
CA HIS A 187 -3.18 -0.59 7.42
C HIS A 187 -4.18 0.47 7.85
N CYS A 188 -3.78 1.75 7.90
CA CYS A 188 -4.69 2.81 8.31
C CYS A 188 -5.93 2.90 7.40
N ILE A 189 -5.80 2.60 6.10
CA ILE A 189 -6.93 2.54 5.17
C ILE A 189 -7.86 1.36 5.48
N ILE A 190 -7.33 0.14 5.66
CA ILE A 190 -8.17 -1.04 5.93
C ILE A 190 -8.74 -1.05 7.35
N ASP A 191 -7.98 -0.55 8.33
CA ASP A 191 -8.45 -0.37 9.70
C ASP A 191 -9.57 0.66 9.71
N GLY A 192 -9.43 1.81 9.03
CA GLY A 192 -10.52 2.78 8.89
C GLY A 192 -11.77 2.23 8.17
N LEU A 193 -11.62 1.21 7.31
CA LEU A 193 -12.73 0.51 6.66
C LEU A 193 -13.46 -0.47 7.58
N VAL A 194 -12.73 -1.17 8.43
CA VAL A 194 -13.24 -2.29 9.24
C VAL A 194 -13.57 -1.85 10.67
N GLU A 195 -12.70 -1.06 11.26
CA GLU A 195 -12.72 -0.60 12.64
C GLU A 195 -12.83 0.93 12.67
N GLY A 196 -14.05 1.45 12.80
CA GLY A 196 -14.29 2.91 12.93
C GLY A 196 -13.73 3.56 14.20
N ALA A 197 -12.93 2.83 14.99
CA ALA A 197 -12.27 3.31 16.20
C ALA A 197 -10.91 2.62 16.38
N LEU A 198 -9.93 3.35 16.90
CA LEU A 198 -8.61 2.81 17.21
C LEU A 198 -8.68 1.76 18.33
N PRO A 199 -7.84 0.71 18.28
CA PRO A 199 -7.73 -0.24 19.37
C PRO A 199 -7.25 0.43 20.65
N SER A 200 -7.70 -0.09 21.79
CA SER A 200 -7.26 0.40 23.11
C SER A 200 -5.75 0.28 23.24
N ALA A 201 -5.08 1.41 23.55
CA ALA A 201 -3.64 1.41 23.88
C ALA A 201 -3.33 0.71 25.21
N ASN A 202 -4.35 0.50 26.06
CA ASN A 202 -4.22 -0.33 27.25
C ASN A 202 -4.34 -1.81 26.87
N VAL A 203 -3.21 -2.53 26.96
CA VAL A 203 -3.10 -3.97 26.64
C VAL A 203 -3.95 -4.83 27.55
N ASP A 204 -4.21 -4.40 28.79
CA ASP A 204 -5.05 -5.15 29.74
C ASP A 204 -6.51 -5.23 29.27
N ASN A 205 -6.97 -4.26 28.49
CA ASN A 205 -8.32 -4.28 27.90
C ASN A 205 -8.48 -5.35 26.81
N TYR A 206 -7.38 -5.80 26.18
CA TYR A 206 -7.42 -6.86 25.15
C TYR A 206 -7.65 -8.25 25.75
N LEU A 207 -7.16 -8.51 26.96
CA LEU A 207 -7.31 -9.81 27.63
C LEU A 207 -8.78 -10.05 28.02
N ILE A 208 -9.47 -9.01 28.50
CA ILE A 208 -10.87 -9.08 28.94
C ILE A 208 -11.82 -9.38 27.76
N LEU A 209 -11.56 -8.81 26.57
CA LEU A 209 -12.40 -9.03 25.39
C LEU A 209 -12.30 -10.45 24.81
N ASN A 210 -11.15 -11.11 24.96
CA ASN A 210 -10.97 -12.48 24.48
C ASN A 210 -11.54 -13.53 25.45
N GLU A 211 -11.57 -13.25 26.76
CA GLU A 211 -12.27 -14.11 27.72
C GLU A 211 -13.79 -14.12 27.50
N LEU A 212 -14.37 -13.01 27.02
CA LEU A 212 -15.80 -12.91 26.69
C LEU A 212 -16.20 -13.56 25.36
N LYS A 213 -15.26 -13.80 24.44
CA LYS A 213 -15.51 -14.48 23.15
C LYS A 213 -15.30 -16.00 23.23
N ALA A 214 -14.76 -16.50 24.34
CA ALA A 214 -14.49 -17.92 24.57
C ALA A 214 -15.56 -18.64 25.42
N SER A 215 -16.66 -17.96 25.76
CA SER A 215 -17.85 -18.51 26.45
C SER A 215 -19.04 -18.60 25.51
#